data_AF-A0A420VEG2-F1
#
_entry.id   AF-A0A420VEG2-F1
#
_cell.length_a   1.000
_cell.length_b   1.000
_cell.length_c   1.000
_cell.angle_alpha   90.00
_cell.angle_beta   90.00
_cell.angle_gamma   90.00
#
_symmetry.space_group_name_H-M   'P 1'
#
loop_
_entity.id
_entity.type
_entity.pdbx_description
1 polymer ?
#
loop_
_entity_poly.entity_id
_entity_poly.type
_entity_poly.pdbx_seq_one_letter_code
_entity_poly.pdbx_strand_id
1 'polypeptide(L)'
;MRKEPKIEKRPREKIMIRYRSRECSLEEWAKSFGLPPSLLRKYIQKGISGEVLIPLIKDILKICSPDRSGGIHVTIHGVTKTLKEWAEKSGLPYSLLYQRLRSGSPPEYLLLDSKAFRIMQGKRRKEKNLKKVSKGNPLISIGGETKTLREWAETSGIPYITLYQRIRHGWKPEELLLPIGTRRKKVSNDETSPKKERKAALVKTPDSSEDTSPARMKKKPMQIELDGKRWRLSELEKMFGIPTTRIYGRLRQGKTGWQLLFPKDPTYLRIAGVTMLFKEWQQELGYSDKEMVELYWKYQRGLTKEEEQEIQKQRKHLYIGVKSP
;
A
#
# COMPACT_ATOMS: atom_id res chain seq x y z
N MET A 1 29.66 -25.10 40.57
CA MET A 1 28.93 -24.71 39.34
C MET A 1 27.47 -24.43 39.69
N ARG A 2 27.05 -23.16 39.79
CA ARG A 2 25.65 -22.80 40.03
C ARG A 2 24.88 -22.93 38.71
N LYS A 3 23.91 -23.84 38.62
CA LYS A 3 23.02 -23.97 37.47
C LYS A 3 22.10 -22.74 37.43
N GLU A 4 22.14 -21.98 36.34
CA GLU A 4 21.22 -20.85 36.15
C GLU A 4 19.76 -21.35 36.13
N PRO A 5 18.82 -20.63 36.77
CA PRO A 5 17.42 -21.00 36.78
C PRO A 5 16.87 -20.89 35.35
N LYS A 6 16.22 -21.96 34.87
CA LYS A 6 15.52 -21.97 33.58
C LYS A 6 14.45 -20.87 33.60
N ILE A 7 14.63 -19.84 32.78
CA ILE A 7 13.64 -18.79 32.59
C ILE A 7 12.35 -19.44 32.05
N GLU A 8 11.35 -19.50 32.91
CA GLU A 8 10.03 -20.01 32.58
C GLU A 8 9.42 -19.07 31.54
N LYS A 9 9.22 -19.58 30.31
CA LYS A 9 8.72 -18.78 29.19
C LYS A 9 7.29 -18.36 29.50
N ARG A 10 7.05 -17.04 29.58
CA ARG A 10 5.69 -16.50 29.74
C ARG A 10 4.73 -17.17 28.74
N PRO A 11 3.54 -17.62 29.19
CA PRO A 11 2.55 -18.20 28.30
C PRO A 11 2.19 -17.19 27.22
N ARG A 12 2.25 -17.61 25.96
CA ARG A 12 1.91 -16.74 24.83
C ARG A 12 0.40 -16.51 24.84
N GLU A 13 -0.01 -15.25 24.75
CA GLU A 13 -1.43 -14.90 24.57
C GLU A 13 -2.01 -15.65 23.36
N LYS A 14 -3.13 -16.33 23.61
CA LYS A 14 -3.85 -17.13 22.62
C LYS A 14 -4.62 -16.18 21.70
N ILE A 15 -4.21 -16.10 20.43
CA ILE A 15 -4.85 -15.24 19.43
C ILE A 15 -6.10 -15.96 18.91
N MET A 16 -7.28 -15.37 19.11
CA MET A 16 -8.56 -15.88 18.62
C MET A 16 -8.96 -15.21 17.31
N ILE A 17 -9.44 -16.00 16.34
CA ILE A 17 -9.83 -15.54 15.00
C ILE A 17 -11.28 -15.97 14.73
N ARG A 18 -12.15 -15.00 14.45
CA ARG A 18 -13.55 -15.22 14.07
C ARG A 18 -13.71 -15.32 12.55
N TYR A 19 -14.41 -16.35 12.07
CA TYR A 19 -14.76 -16.55 10.67
C TYR A 19 -16.04 -17.37 10.52
N ARG A 20 -17.02 -16.86 9.73
CA ARG A 20 -18.33 -17.53 9.49
C ARG A 20 -18.97 -18.05 10.78
N SER A 21 -19.05 -17.19 11.79
CA SER A 21 -19.63 -17.49 13.11
C SER A 21 -18.88 -18.55 13.93
N ARG A 22 -17.68 -18.97 13.53
CA ARG A 22 -16.79 -19.80 14.35
C ARG A 22 -15.62 -18.97 14.87
N GLU A 23 -15.35 -19.09 16.16
CA GLU A 23 -14.13 -18.58 16.79
C GLU A 23 -13.22 -19.75 17.09
N CYS A 24 -12.03 -19.76 16.50
CA CYS A 24 -11.02 -20.77 16.79
C CYS A 24 -9.70 -20.09 17.07
N SER A 25 -8.82 -20.81 17.76
CA SER A 25 -7.46 -20.32 17.98
C SER A 25 -6.67 -20.27 16.68
N LEU A 26 -5.65 -19.42 16.65
CA LEU A 26 -4.73 -19.35 15.51
C LEU A 26 -4.10 -20.72 15.22
N GLU A 27 -3.77 -21.52 16.24
CA GLU A 27 -3.23 -22.88 16.06
C GLU A 27 -4.26 -23.84 15.45
N GLU A 28 -5.52 -23.78 15.86
CA GLU A 28 -6.61 -24.60 15.31
C GLU A 28 -6.86 -24.25 13.83
N TRP A 29 -6.90 -22.97 13.50
CA TRP A 29 -6.99 -22.53 12.12
C TRP A 29 -5.76 -22.96 11.30
N ALA A 30 -4.56 -22.80 11.83
CA ALA A 30 -3.32 -23.27 11.19
C ALA A 30 -3.38 -24.76 10.85
N LYS A 31 -3.81 -25.57 11.83
CA LYS A 31 -3.92 -27.03 11.69
C LYS A 31 -4.98 -27.41 10.65
N SER A 32 -6.15 -26.79 10.66
CA SER A 32 -7.23 -27.08 9.70
C SER A 32 -6.88 -26.73 8.25
N PHE A 33 -6.01 -25.74 8.04
CA PHE A 33 -5.52 -25.36 6.71
C PHE A 33 -4.20 -26.03 6.30
N GLY A 34 -3.57 -26.80 7.18
CA GLY A 34 -2.23 -27.36 6.93
C GLY A 34 -1.14 -26.28 6.78
N LEU A 35 -1.27 -25.15 7.47
CA LEU A 35 -0.35 -24.02 7.39
C LEU A 35 0.48 -23.83 8.66
N PRO A 36 1.70 -23.27 8.57
CA PRO A 36 2.45 -22.87 9.75
C PRO A 36 1.74 -21.73 10.49
N PRO A 37 1.55 -21.80 11.83
CA PRO A 37 0.97 -20.72 12.64
C PRO A 37 1.67 -19.36 12.44
N SER A 38 2.98 -19.38 12.19
CA SER A 38 3.79 -18.18 11.94
C SER A 38 3.34 -17.39 10.71
N LEU A 39 2.83 -18.06 9.68
CA LEU A 39 2.34 -17.43 8.46
C LEU A 39 1.02 -16.70 8.72
N LEU A 40 0.06 -17.36 9.36
CA LEU A 40 -1.21 -16.74 9.77
C LEU A 40 -0.97 -15.52 10.66
N ARG A 41 -0.07 -15.64 11.64
CA ARG A 41 0.31 -14.53 12.52
C ARG A 41 0.85 -13.32 11.75
N LYS A 42 1.67 -13.55 10.72
CA LYS A 42 2.22 -12.49 9.87
C LYS A 42 1.13 -11.75 9.08
N TYR A 43 0.08 -12.43 8.65
CA TYR A 43 -1.04 -11.79 7.95
C TYR A 43 -1.95 -11.00 8.89
N ILE A 44 -2.20 -11.51 10.10
CA ILE A 44 -2.95 -10.80 11.13
C ILE A 44 -2.20 -9.54 11.57
N GLN A 45 -0.87 -9.61 11.74
CA GLN A 45 -0.03 -8.44 12.05
C GLN A 45 -0.06 -7.37 10.95
N LYS A 46 -0.41 -7.75 9.71
CA LYS A 46 -0.63 -6.80 8.60
C LYS A 46 -2.04 -6.22 8.58
N GLY A 47 -2.87 -6.54 9.57
CA GLY A 47 -4.25 -6.04 9.70
C GLY A 47 -5.26 -6.75 8.82
N ILE A 48 -4.96 -7.95 8.31
CA ILE A 48 -5.93 -8.73 7.54
C ILE A 48 -6.85 -9.47 8.52
N SER A 49 -8.16 -9.18 8.46
CA SER A 49 -9.17 -9.84 9.29
C SER A 49 -9.38 -11.30 8.86
N GLY A 50 -9.86 -12.13 9.79
CA GLY A 50 -10.14 -13.56 9.52
C GLY A 50 -11.10 -13.78 8.35
N GLU A 51 -12.07 -12.88 8.17
CA GLU A 51 -13.05 -12.90 7.08
C GLU A 51 -12.45 -12.77 5.68
N VAL A 52 -11.39 -11.99 5.55
CA VAL A 52 -10.66 -11.82 4.28
C VAL A 52 -9.54 -12.85 4.16
N LEU A 53 -8.90 -13.18 5.28
CA LEU A 53 -7.74 -14.05 5.32
C LEU A 53 -8.07 -15.49 4.90
N ILE A 54 -9.20 -16.04 5.37
CA ILE A 54 -9.53 -17.45 5.14
C ILE A 54 -9.94 -17.76 3.69
N PRO A 55 -10.79 -16.97 3.02
CA PRO A 55 -11.04 -17.13 1.58
C PRO A 55 -9.76 -17.00 0.76
N LEU A 56 -8.94 -15.99 1.06
CA LEU A 56 -7.66 -15.77 0.38
C LEU A 56 -6.73 -16.98 0.55
N ILE A 57 -6.67 -17.55 1.76
CA ILE A 57 -5.89 -18.76 2.04
C ILE A 57 -6.47 -19.96 1.29
N LYS A 58 -7.79 -20.13 1.25
CA LYS A 58 -8.41 -21.22 0.49
C LYS A 58 -8.13 -21.09 -1.01
N ASP A 59 -8.13 -19.89 -1.55
CA ASP A 59 -7.80 -19.64 -2.96
C ASP A 59 -6.31 -19.92 -3.24
N ILE A 60 -5.42 -19.49 -2.34
CA ILE A 60 -3.98 -19.80 -2.42
C ILE A 60 -3.74 -21.31 -2.27
N LEU A 61 -4.44 -21.99 -1.38
CA LEU A 61 -4.34 -23.45 -1.18
C LEU A 61 -4.98 -24.22 -2.33
N LYS A 62 -6.00 -23.68 -2.99
CA LYS A 62 -6.56 -24.25 -4.23
C LYS A 62 -5.55 -24.18 -5.38
N ILE A 63 -4.66 -23.18 -5.36
CA ILE A 63 -3.53 -23.05 -6.29
C ILE A 63 -2.36 -23.95 -5.86
N CYS A 64 -2.16 -24.15 -4.55
CA CYS A 64 -1.00 -24.80 -3.96
C CYS A 64 -1.37 -26.00 -3.09
N SER A 65 -2.29 -26.87 -3.51
CA SER A 65 -2.68 -28.04 -2.71
C SER A 65 -1.54 -29.05 -2.74
N PRO A 66 -0.88 -29.36 -1.60
CA PRO A 66 -0.05 -30.55 -1.54
C PRO A 66 -0.99 -31.75 -1.52
N ASP A 67 -0.97 -32.54 -2.58
CA ASP A 67 -1.50 -33.89 -2.53
C ASP A 67 -0.73 -34.68 -1.43
N ARG A 68 -1.26 -35.81 -0.95
CA ARG A 68 -0.62 -36.65 0.09
C ARG A 68 0.81 -37.11 -0.27
N SER A 69 1.22 -36.90 -1.51
CA SER A 69 2.58 -37.07 -2.07
C SER A 69 3.53 -35.87 -1.89
N GLY A 70 3.09 -34.73 -1.32
CA GLY A 70 3.93 -33.58 -0.95
C GLY A 70 4.39 -32.68 -2.11
N GLY A 71 3.82 -32.84 -3.31
CA GLY A 71 4.19 -32.06 -4.49
C GLY A 71 3.63 -30.62 -4.48
N ILE A 72 4.46 -29.63 -4.82
CA ILE A 72 4.03 -28.25 -5.05
C ILE A 72 3.34 -28.16 -6.41
N HIS A 73 2.08 -27.74 -6.45
CA HIS A 73 1.32 -27.56 -7.69
C HIS A 73 1.44 -26.11 -8.17
N VAL A 74 1.61 -25.93 -9.48
CA VAL A 74 1.69 -24.62 -10.11
C VAL A 74 0.87 -24.61 -11.39
N THR A 75 0.01 -23.61 -11.54
CA THR A 75 -0.77 -23.36 -12.75
C THR A 75 -0.03 -22.41 -13.68
N ILE A 76 0.26 -22.85 -14.90
CA ILE A 76 0.91 -22.05 -15.95
C ILE A 76 0.07 -22.16 -17.22
N HIS A 77 -0.38 -21.02 -17.76
CA HIS A 77 -1.28 -20.95 -18.93
C HIS A 77 -2.53 -21.84 -18.80
N GLY A 78 -3.17 -21.83 -17.62
CA GLY A 78 -4.39 -22.59 -17.35
C GLY A 78 -4.18 -24.09 -17.10
N VAL A 79 -2.96 -24.60 -17.22
CA VAL A 79 -2.63 -26.00 -16.93
C VAL A 79 -2.00 -26.08 -15.54
N THR A 80 -2.60 -26.87 -14.65
CA THR A 80 -2.07 -27.14 -13.31
C THR A 80 -1.28 -28.45 -13.32
N LYS A 81 -0.01 -28.39 -12.94
CA LYS A 81 0.87 -29.56 -12.82
C LYS A 81 1.71 -29.46 -11.55
N THR A 82 2.30 -30.57 -11.12
CA THR A 82 3.30 -30.53 -10.06
C THR A 82 4.58 -29.87 -10.55
N LEU A 83 5.37 -29.29 -9.65
CA LEU A 83 6.64 -28.67 -9.97
C LEU A 83 7.64 -29.69 -10.54
N LYS A 84 7.50 -30.97 -10.18
CA LYS A 84 8.26 -32.10 -10.73
C LYS A 84 7.87 -32.37 -12.19
N GLU A 85 6.57 -32.45 -12.47
CA GLU A 85 6.07 -32.58 -13.85
C GLU A 85 6.45 -31.38 -14.73
N TRP A 86 6.47 -30.17 -14.17
CA TRP A 86 6.97 -28.98 -14.89
C TRP A 86 8.47 -29.06 -15.15
N ALA A 87 9.27 -29.57 -14.21
CA ALA A 87 10.70 -29.77 -14.39
C ALA A 87 10.98 -30.76 -15.52
N GLU A 88 10.30 -31.91 -15.50
CA GLU A 88 10.37 -32.94 -16.56
C GLU A 88 9.94 -32.37 -17.91
N LYS A 89 8.79 -31.69 -17.99
CA LYS A 89 8.26 -31.13 -19.24
C LYS A 89 9.15 -30.03 -19.84
N SER A 90 9.79 -29.21 -19.00
CA SER A 90 10.63 -28.09 -19.46
C SER A 90 12.10 -28.44 -19.64
N GLY A 91 12.53 -29.63 -19.22
CA GLY A 91 13.94 -30.00 -19.15
C GLY A 91 14.75 -29.17 -18.14
N LEU A 92 14.09 -28.46 -17.23
CA LEU A 92 14.75 -27.66 -16.20
C LEU A 92 14.88 -28.45 -14.89
N PRO A 93 15.98 -28.29 -14.14
CA PRO A 93 16.11 -28.93 -12.83
C PRO A 93 14.99 -28.50 -11.88
N TYR A 94 14.41 -29.46 -11.15
CA TYR A 94 13.39 -29.18 -10.13
C TYR A 94 13.83 -28.10 -9.12
N SER A 95 15.10 -28.16 -8.69
CA SER A 95 15.70 -27.21 -7.76
C SER A 95 15.67 -25.77 -8.29
N LEU A 96 15.86 -25.59 -9.59
CA LEU A 96 15.81 -24.28 -10.25
C LEU A 96 14.38 -23.73 -10.24
N LEU A 97 13.39 -24.55 -10.61
CA LEU A 97 11.98 -24.15 -10.57
C LEU A 97 11.56 -23.80 -9.14
N TYR A 98 11.98 -24.60 -8.16
CA TYR A 98 11.72 -24.35 -6.74
C TYR A 98 12.33 -23.03 -6.26
N GLN A 99 13.59 -22.76 -6.60
CA GLN A 99 14.26 -21.51 -6.27
C GLN A 99 13.55 -20.30 -6.90
N ARG A 100 13.13 -20.41 -8.17
CA ARG A 100 12.40 -19.35 -8.87
C ARG A 100 11.05 -19.07 -8.20
N LEU A 101 10.30 -20.10 -7.86
CA LEU A 101 9.03 -19.97 -7.14
C LEU A 101 9.25 -19.33 -5.76
N ARG A 102 10.22 -19.81 -4.97
CA ARG A 102 10.56 -19.27 -3.65
C ARG A 102 11.03 -17.81 -3.71
N SER A 103 11.67 -17.39 -4.80
CA SER A 103 12.07 -16.00 -5.02
C SER A 103 10.91 -15.06 -5.42
N GLY A 104 9.69 -15.59 -5.55
CA GLY A 104 8.52 -14.83 -5.99
C GLY A 104 8.53 -14.53 -7.49
N SER A 105 9.10 -15.44 -8.29
CA SER A 105 8.98 -15.36 -9.75
C SER A 105 7.53 -15.69 -10.15
N PRO A 106 6.94 -14.93 -11.08
CA PRO A 106 5.65 -15.26 -11.67
C PRO A 106 5.64 -16.68 -12.25
N PRO A 107 4.55 -17.44 -12.11
CA PRO A 107 4.42 -18.81 -12.63
C PRO A 107 4.79 -18.94 -14.11
N GLU A 108 4.43 -17.96 -14.94
CA GLU A 108 4.66 -17.94 -16.39
C GLU A 108 6.15 -17.94 -16.74
N TYR A 109 7.00 -17.41 -15.84
CA TYR A 109 8.43 -17.32 -16.06
C TYR A 109 9.22 -18.49 -15.48
N LEU A 110 8.55 -19.44 -14.82
CA LEU A 110 9.21 -20.61 -14.27
C LEU A 110 9.83 -21.47 -15.36
N LEU A 111 9.18 -21.56 -16.54
CA LEU A 111 9.59 -22.42 -17.64
C LEU A 111 10.60 -21.77 -18.59
N LEU A 112 11.00 -20.52 -18.37
CA LEU A 112 12.00 -19.86 -19.21
C LEU A 112 13.37 -20.54 -19.09
N ASP A 113 14.13 -20.58 -20.18
CA ASP A 113 15.53 -21.00 -20.09
C ASP A 113 16.32 -20.08 -19.12
N SER A 114 17.46 -20.57 -18.64
CA SER A 114 18.28 -19.85 -17.66
C SER A 114 18.80 -18.49 -18.16
N LYS A 115 19.00 -18.32 -19.47
CA LYS A 115 19.52 -17.10 -20.09
C LYS A 115 18.42 -16.03 -20.17
N ALA A 116 17.25 -16.39 -20.69
CA ALA A 116 16.04 -15.58 -20.75
C ALA A 116 15.61 -15.14 -19.34
N PHE A 117 15.63 -16.06 -18.37
CA PHE A 117 15.32 -15.73 -16.98
C PHE A 117 16.32 -14.73 -16.38
N ARG A 118 17.63 -14.87 -16.67
CA ARG A 118 18.66 -13.92 -16.21
C ARG A 118 18.48 -12.53 -16.82
N ILE A 119 18.16 -12.45 -18.11
CA ILE A 119 17.86 -11.18 -18.80
C ILE A 119 16.64 -10.51 -18.15
N MET A 120 15.58 -11.26 -17.86
CA MET A 120 14.37 -10.74 -17.22
C MET A 120 14.63 -10.25 -15.79
N GLN A 121 15.38 -11.01 -14.98
CA GLN A 121 15.77 -10.57 -13.64
C GLN A 121 16.69 -9.34 -13.67
N GLY A 122 17.58 -9.24 -14.66
CA GLY A 122 18.39 -8.05 -14.91
C GLY A 122 17.51 -6.81 -15.18
N LYS A 123 16.49 -6.95 -16.03
CA LYS A 123 15.50 -5.89 -16.29
C LYS A 123 14.76 -5.49 -15.01
N ARG A 124 14.26 -6.44 -14.21
CA ARG A 124 13.59 -6.13 -12.92
C ARG A 124 14.51 -5.44 -11.92
N ARG A 125 15.79 -5.84 -11.83
CA ARG A 125 16.78 -5.17 -10.98
C ARG A 125 17.03 -3.74 -11.46
N LYS A 126 17.19 -3.54 -12.77
CA LYS A 126 17.37 -2.21 -13.37
C LYS A 126 16.16 -1.32 -13.12
N GLU A 127 14.94 -1.83 -13.28
CA GLU A 127 13.69 -1.09 -13.05
C GLU A 127 13.48 -0.74 -11.56
N LYS A 128 13.75 -1.68 -10.65
CA LYS A 128 13.71 -1.39 -9.20
C LYS A 128 14.76 -0.35 -8.82
N ASN A 129 15.96 -0.41 -9.41
CA ASN A 129 16.99 0.60 -9.19
C ASN A 129 16.58 1.95 -9.80
N LEU A 130 16.02 2.01 -11.01
CA LEU A 130 15.49 3.23 -11.63
C LEU A 130 14.40 3.88 -10.75
N LYS A 131 13.44 3.08 -10.25
CA LYS A 131 12.39 3.55 -9.33
C LYS A 131 12.94 4.00 -7.97
N LYS A 132 14.08 3.44 -7.53
CA LYS A 132 14.77 3.86 -6.31
C LYS A 132 15.56 5.15 -6.52
N VAL A 133 16.16 5.33 -7.70
CA VAL A 133 16.90 6.54 -8.09
C VAL A 133 15.94 7.71 -8.29
N SER A 134 14.78 7.52 -8.95
CA SER A 134 13.80 8.59 -9.17
C SER A 134 13.06 9.03 -7.90
N LYS A 135 12.97 8.18 -6.87
CA LYS A 135 12.44 8.55 -5.54
C LYS A 135 13.48 9.20 -4.62
N GLY A 136 14.74 9.31 -5.03
CA GLY A 136 15.86 9.58 -4.13
C GLY A 136 16.47 10.98 -4.22
N ASN A 137 16.17 11.77 -5.25
CA ASN A 137 16.77 13.09 -5.42
C ASN A 137 15.74 14.17 -5.13
N PRO A 138 15.55 14.58 -3.86
CA PRO A 138 14.70 15.72 -3.55
C PRO A 138 15.24 16.95 -4.30
N LEU A 139 14.34 17.64 -5.00
CA LEU A 139 14.59 18.98 -5.53
C LEU A 139 14.59 19.96 -4.36
N ILE A 140 15.60 20.82 -4.30
CA ILE A 140 15.79 21.78 -3.21
C ILE A 140 15.85 23.17 -3.82
N SER A 141 14.98 24.04 -3.33
CA SER A 141 14.93 25.44 -3.73
C SER A 141 15.79 26.27 -2.77
N ILE A 142 16.83 26.94 -3.30
CA ILE A 142 17.71 27.84 -2.55
C ILE A 142 17.84 29.13 -3.36
N GLY A 143 17.46 30.27 -2.79
CA GLY A 143 17.57 31.56 -3.48
C GLY A 143 16.74 31.67 -4.77
N GLY A 144 15.61 30.97 -4.86
CA GLY A 144 14.74 30.98 -6.05
C GLY A 144 15.10 29.95 -7.13
N GLU A 145 16.29 29.36 -7.09
CA GLU A 145 16.67 28.27 -8.00
C GLU A 145 16.29 26.92 -7.39
N THR A 146 15.72 26.02 -8.20
CA THR A 146 15.37 24.66 -7.80
C THR A 146 16.24 23.66 -8.54
N LYS A 147 17.15 23.01 -7.81
CA LYS A 147 18.10 22.03 -8.36
C LYS A 147 18.08 20.75 -7.54
N THR A 148 18.59 19.66 -8.12
CA THR A 148 18.85 18.41 -7.41
C THR A 148 20.04 18.59 -6.46
N LEU A 149 20.12 17.72 -5.45
CA LEU A 149 21.26 17.73 -4.51
C LEU A 149 22.63 17.53 -5.19
N ARG A 150 22.66 16.81 -6.33
CA ARG A 150 23.88 16.60 -7.11
C ARG A 150 24.26 17.87 -7.88
N GLU A 151 23.31 18.52 -8.53
CA GLU A 151 23.55 19.80 -9.20
C GLU A 151 24.02 20.86 -8.20
N TRP A 152 23.42 20.92 -7.01
CA TRP A 152 23.90 21.80 -5.94
C TRP A 152 25.33 21.46 -5.50
N ALA A 153 25.70 20.18 -5.44
CA ALA A 153 27.06 19.77 -5.12
C ALA A 153 28.07 20.21 -6.19
N GLU A 154 27.70 20.08 -7.46
CA GLU A 154 28.51 20.50 -8.61
C GLU A 154 28.67 22.03 -8.66
N THR A 155 27.59 22.79 -8.48
CA THR A 155 27.66 24.26 -8.57
C THR A 155 28.30 24.92 -7.34
N SER A 156 28.15 24.33 -6.14
CA SER A 156 28.73 24.89 -4.91
C SER A 156 30.15 24.39 -4.59
N GLY A 157 30.61 23.33 -5.27
CA GLY A 157 31.86 22.65 -4.95
C GLY A 157 31.83 21.86 -3.63
N ILE A 158 30.66 21.74 -2.98
CA ILE A 158 30.51 20.99 -1.73
C ILE A 158 30.23 19.51 -2.07
N PRO A 159 30.93 18.54 -1.46
CA PRO A 159 30.67 17.13 -1.73
C PRO A 159 29.21 16.74 -1.48
N TYR A 160 28.63 15.98 -2.40
CA TYR A 160 27.24 15.50 -2.31
C TYR A 160 26.90 14.87 -0.95
N ILE A 161 27.82 14.09 -0.40
CA ILE A 161 27.63 13.42 0.90
C ILE A 161 27.46 14.43 2.05
N THR A 162 28.15 15.57 1.99
CA THR A 162 28.06 16.65 2.98
C THR A 162 26.70 17.32 2.92
N LEU A 163 26.22 17.67 1.72
CA LEU A 163 24.88 18.25 1.55
C LEU A 163 23.79 17.27 2.00
N TYR A 164 23.94 15.98 1.68
CA TYR A 164 23.01 14.93 2.13
C TYR A 164 22.95 14.84 3.67
N GLN A 165 24.11 14.86 4.34
CA GLN A 165 24.15 14.84 5.80
C GLN A 165 23.51 16.10 6.40
N ARG A 166 23.76 17.29 5.84
CA ARG A 166 23.11 18.54 6.30
C ARG A 166 21.59 18.46 6.24
N ILE A 167 21.02 17.94 5.15
CA ILE A 167 19.57 17.71 5.02
C ILE A 167 19.08 16.71 6.06
N ARG A 168 19.78 15.58 6.24
CA ARG A 168 19.43 14.56 7.24
C ARG A 168 19.46 15.12 8.67
N HIS A 169 20.33 16.09 8.94
CA HIS A 169 20.40 16.81 10.21
C HIS A 169 19.45 18.01 10.30
N GLY A 170 18.59 18.22 9.31
CA GLY A 170 17.58 19.28 9.32
C GLY A 170 18.17 20.68 9.26
N TRP A 171 19.23 20.88 8.47
CA TRP A 171 19.71 22.21 8.10
C TRP A 171 18.68 22.92 7.22
N LYS A 172 18.61 24.24 7.33
CA LYS A 172 17.74 25.03 6.45
C LYS A 172 18.32 25.04 5.03
N PRO A 173 17.51 25.17 3.97
CA PRO A 173 17.98 25.18 2.58
C PRO A 173 19.10 26.19 2.32
N GLU A 174 18.98 27.41 2.87
CA GLU A 174 19.99 28.48 2.74
C GLU A 174 21.33 28.13 3.42
N GLU A 175 21.29 27.35 4.50
CA GLU A 175 22.50 26.92 5.23
C GLU A 175 23.21 25.76 4.52
N LEU A 176 22.57 25.10 3.55
CA LEU A 176 23.15 23.94 2.87
C LEU A 176 24.40 24.31 2.09
N LEU A 177 24.52 25.54 1.60
CA LEU A 177 25.64 25.99 0.76
C LEU A 177 26.78 26.63 1.56
N LEU A 178 26.73 26.63 2.89
CA LEU A 178 27.82 27.15 3.72
C LEU A 178 29.13 26.34 3.52
N PRO A 179 30.32 26.96 3.60
CA PRO A 179 31.59 26.24 3.44
C PRO A 179 31.77 25.14 4.50
N ILE A 180 32.55 24.11 4.14
CA ILE A 180 32.83 22.96 5.01
C ILE A 180 33.57 23.45 6.27
N GLY A 181 33.21 22.93 7.44
CA GLY A 181 33.78 23.35 8.73
C GLY A 181 32.95 24.38 9.50
N THR A 182 31.90 24.94 8.87
CA THR A 182 30.90 25.73 9.59
C THR A 182 30.16 24.86 10.59
N ARG A 183 30.40 25.08 11.89
CA ARG A 183 29.58 24.47 12.95
C ARG A 183 28.19 25.10 12.87
N ARG A 184 27.16 24.27 12.78
CA ARG A 184 25.78 24.72 12.95
C ARG A 184 25.71 25.47 14.27
N LYS A 185 25.37 26.77 14.25
CA LYS A 185 24.98 27.46 15.48
C LYS A 185 23.83 26.64 16.06
N LYS A 186 24.04 26.04 17.24
CA LYS A 186 22.93 25.47 17.99
C LYS A 186 21.96 26.62 18.13
N VAL A 187 20.87 26.59 17.37
CA VAL A 187 19.75 27.48 17.62
C VAL A 187 19.35 27.10 19.03
N SER A 188 19.73 27.93 20.00
CA SER A 188 19.23 27.81 21.35
C SER A 188 17.73 27.84 21.20
N ASN A 189 17.06 26.72 21.46
CA ASN A 189 15.61 26.57 21.37
C ASN A 189 14.85 27.50 22.37
N ASP A 190 15.51 28.49 22.95
CA ASP A 190 14.93 29.49 23.86
C ASP A 190 14.03 30.51 23.15
N GLU A 191 14.23 30.81 21.85
CA GLU A 191 13.50 31.92 21.20
C GLU A 191 12.21 31.52 20.46
N THR A 192 11.94 30.23 20.23
CA THR A 192 10.73 29.79 19.50
C THR A 192 9.76 28.93 20.31
N SER A 193 9.96 28.85 21.63
CA SER A 193 8.98 28.21 22.52
C SER A 193 8.12 29.30 23.21
N PRO A 194 6.82 29.45 22.88
CA PRO A 194 5.92 30.42 23.51
C PRO A 194 5.49 29.96 24.91
N LYS A 195 6.47 29.67 25.78
CA LYS A 195 6.25 29.14 27.13
C LYS A 195 6.71 30.09 28.24
N LYS A 196 7.39 31.20 27.93
CA LYS A 196 7.97 32.08 28.97
C LYS A 196 7.12 33.27 29.40
N GLU A 197 6.09 33.68 28.65
CA GLU A 197 5.22 34.80 29.07
C GLU A 197 4.15 34.44 30.12
N ARG A 198 3.98 33.16 30.46
CA ARG A 198 2.96 32.74 31.45
C ARG A 198 3.39 32.85 32.92
N LYS A 199 4.63 33.26 33.24
CA LYS A 199 5.12 33.26 34.64
C LYS A 199 5.08 34.61 35.37
N ALA A 200 4.66 35.70 34.73
CA ALA A 200 4.66 37.04 35.37
C ALA A 200 3.28 37.54 35.86
N ALA A 201 2.18 36.77 35.69
CA ALA A 201 0.83 37.19 36.07
C ALA A 201 0.17 36.32 37.15
N LEU A 202 0.95 35.75 38.07
CA LEU A 202 0.42 35.03 39.24
C LEU A 202 0.44 35.94 40.48
N VAL A 203 -0.40 36.97 40.45
CA VAL A 203 -0.82 37.71 41.65
C VAL A 203 -2.13 37.09 42.14
N LYS A 204 -1.99 36.35 43.25
CA LYS A 204 -2.97 36.00 44.29
C LYS A 204 -4.47 36.15 43.94
N THR A 205 -5.16 35.03 43.78
CA THR A 205 -6.55 34.85 44.24
C THR A 205 -6.71 33.47 44.90
N PRO A 206 -7.63 33.33 45.88
CA PRO A 206 -7.72 32.15 46.74
C PRO A 206 -8.60 31.05 46.14
N ASP A 207 -8.22 29.81 46.50
CA ASP A 207 -9.01 28.57 46.53
C ASP A 207 -10.35 28.55 45.77
N SER A 208 -10.32 28.06 44.54
CA SER A 208 -11.41 27.24 44.00
C SER A 208 -10.85 26.24 42.99
N SER A 209 -11.05 24.97 43.30
CA SER A 209 -10.63 23.83 42.51
C SER A 209 -11.54 23.66 41.29
N GLU A 210 -11.12 24.19 40.13
CA GLU A 210 -11.68 23.78 38.84
C GLU A 210 -10.58 23.35 37.85
N ASP A 211 -10.73 22.10 37.42
CA ASP A 211 -9.86 21.33 36.53
C ASP A 211 -9.82 21.95 35.11
N THR A 212 -8.90 22.89 34.89
CA THR A 212 -8.68 23.53 33.59
C THR A 212 -7.65 22.77 32.75
N SER A 213 -8.03 21.58 32.29
CA SER A 213 -7.34 20.92 31.17
C SER A 213 -7.37 21.84 29.93
N PRO A 214 -6.21 22.15 29.30
CA PRO A 214 -6.16 23.10 28.20
C PRO A 214 -7.02 22.62 27.03
N ALA A 215 -8.05 23.41 26.71
CA ALA A 215 -8.99 23.16 25.62
C ALA A 215 -8.23 22.89 24.31
N ARG A 216 -8.16 21.62 23.93
CA ARG A 216 -7.56 21.14 22.69
C ARG A 216 -8.29 21.81 21.54
N MET A 217 -7.65 22.80 20.91
CA MET A 217 -8.21 23.52 19.76
C MET A 217 -8.73 22.50 18.73
N LYS A 218 -10.05 22.44 18.58
CA LYS A 218 -10.70 21.54 17.63
C LYS A 218 -10.34 22.01 16.23
N LYS A 219 -9.46 21.27 15.53
CA LYS A 219 -9.12 21.57 14.13
C LYS A 219 -10.41 21.62 13.33
N LYS A 220 -10.62 22.70 12.56
CA LYS A 220 -11.78 22.82 11.67
C LYS A 220 -11.82 21.59 10.76
N PRO A 221 -12.97 20.91 10.63
CA PRO A 221 -13.09 19.72 9.78
C PRO A 221 -12.81 20.11 8.34
N MET A 222 -11.91 19.37 7.68
CA MET A 222 -11.56 19.60 6.28
C MET A 222 -12.77 19.31 5.38
N GLN A 223 -13.04 20.23 4.46
CA GLN A 223 -14.11 20.15 3.46
C GLN A 223 -13.53 20.05 2.06
N ILE A 224 -14.22 19.34 1.16
CA ILE A 224 -13.85 19.14 -0.24
C ILE A 224 -15.06 19.46 -1.11
N GLU A 225 -14.85 20.13 -2.23
CA GLU A 225 -15.92 20.40 -3.20
C GLU A 225 -15.99 19.29 -4.26
N LEU A 226 -17.15 18.66 -4.41
CA LEU A 226 -17.47 17.67 -5.45
C LEU A 226 -18.79 18.07 -6.10
N ASP A 227 -18.79 18.28 -7.42
CA ASP A 227 -19.95 18.74 -8.21
C ASP A 227 -20.62 20.00 -7.64
N GLY A 228 -19.82 21.00 -7.24
CA GLY A 228 -20.32 22.24 -6.64
C GLY A 228 -20.91 22.10 -5.23
N LYS A 229 -20.88 20.89 -4.65
CA LYS A 229 -21.30 20.65 -3.25
C LYS A 229 -20.08 20.47 -2.36
N ARG A 230 -20.11 21.10 -1.18
CA ARG A 230 -19.07 20.93 -0.16
C ARG A 230 -19.40 19.73 0.72
N TRP A 231 -18.46 18.80 0.80
CA TRP A 231 -18.54 17.58 1.57
C TRP A 231 -17.52 17.56 2.69
N ARG A 232 -17.91 17.05 3.86
CA ARG A 232 -16.96 16.68 4.91
C ARG A 232 -16.37 15.31 4.58
N LEU A 233 -15.10 15.11 4.91
CA LEU A 233 -14.43 13.83 4.71
C LEU A 233 -15.17 12.65 5.36
N SER A 234 -15.77 12.86 6.53
CA SER A 234 -16.57 11.85 7.23
C SER A 234 -17.85 11.47 6.47
N GLU A 235 -18.44 12.40 5.73
CA GLU A 235 -19.63 12.14 4.92
C GLU A 235 -19.25 11.29 3.70
N LEU A 236 -18.11 11.59 3.07
CA LEU A 236 -17.57 10.78 1.98
C LEU A 236 -17.21 9.36 2.45
N GLU A 237 -16.64 9.23 3.64
CA GLU A 237 -16.36 7.91 4.24
C GLU A 237 -17.64 7.11 4.47
N LYS A 238 -18.70 7.75 5.00
CA LYS A 238 -19.98 7.08 5.24
C LYS A 238 -20.68 6.68 3.93
N MET A 239 -20.64 7.51 2.90
CA MET A 239 -21.30 7.24 1.62
C MET A 239 -20.57 6.19 0.78
N PHE A 240 -19.25 6.27 0.71
CA PHE A 240 -18.45 5.44 -0.20
C PHE A 240 -17.68 4.32 0.53
N GLY A 241 -17.74 4.23 1.86
CA GLY A 241 -16.98 3.24 2.63
C GLY A 241 -15.45 3.40 2.50
N ILE A 242 -14.96 4.59 2.12
CA ILE A 242 -13.54 4.87 1.95
C ILE A 242 -13.02 5.54 3.22
N PRO A 243 -12.01 4.97 3.90
CA PRO A 243 -11.44 5.59 5.10
C PRO A 243 -10.97 7.03 4.84
N THR A 244 -11.35 7.97 5.71
CA THR A 244 -10.91 9.38 5.69
C THR A 244 -9.40 9.54 5.51
N THR A 245 -8.60 8.68 6.16
CA THR A 245 -7.13 8.65 6.04
C THR A 245 -6.65 8.42 4.61
N ARG A 246 -7.38 7.63 3.82
CA ARG A 246 -7.07 7.34 2.42
C ARG A 246 -7.43 8.52 1.53
N ILE A 247 -8.55 9.18 1.78
CA ILE A 247 -8.92 10.42 1.08
C ILE A 247 -7.87 11.50 1.34
N TYR A 248 -7.42 11.66 2.59
CA TYR A 248 -6.31 12.54 2.96
C TYR A 248 -5.01 12.24 2.21
N GLY A 249 -4.64 10.95 2.12
CA GLY A 249 -3.44 10.54 1.40
C GLY A 249 -3.49 10.93 -0.09
N ARG A 250 -4.69 10.92 -0.70
CA ARG A 250 -4.90 11.30 -2.10
C ARG A 250 -4.90 12.81 -2.31
N LEU A 251 -5.50 13.55 -1.40
CA LEU A 251 -5.39 15.02 -1.37
C LEU A 251 -3.91 15.45 -1.32
N ARG A 252 -3.09 14.81 -0.47
CA ARG A 252 -1.64 15.08 -0.40
C ARG A 252 -0.88 14.72 -1.68
N GLN A 253 -1.44 13.86 -2.53
CA GLN A 253 -0.89 13.51 -3.84
C GLN A 253 -1.37 14.45 -4.95
N GLY A 254 -2.12 15.50 -4.63
CA GLY A 254 -2.67 16.45 -5.59
C GLY A 254 -3.90 15.95 -6.35
N LYS A 255 -4.51 14.84 -5.92
CA LYS A 255 -5.78 14.39 -6.51
C LYS A 255 -6.91 15.30 -6.05
N THR A 256 -7.83 15.61 -6.97
CA THR A 256 -8.98 16.48 -6.74
C THR A 256 -10.26 15.82 -7.25
N GLY A 257 -11.42 16.37 -6.89
CA GLY A 257 -12.70 15.89 -7.43
C GLY A 257 -12.98 14.40 -7.15
N TRP A 258 -13.60 13.74 -8.12
CA TRP A 258 -13.94 12.32 -8.09
C TRP A 258 -12.71 11.40 -8.03
N GLN A 259 -11.53 11.89 -8.40
CA GLN A 259 -10.28 11.11 -8.31
C GLN A 259 -9.89 10.72 -6.88
N LEU A 260 -10.43 11.45 -5.90
CA LEU A 260 -10.28 11.15 -4.48
C LEU A 260 -10.99 9.86 -4.08
N LEU A 261 -11.98 9.42 -4.84
CA LEU A 261 -12.85 8.29 -4.53
C LEU A 261 -12.52 7.02 -5.33
N PHE A 262 -11.67 7.11 -6.36
CA PHE A 262 -11.24 5.93 -7.14
C PHE A 262 -10.58 4.85 -6.29
N PRO A 263 -10.63 3.56 -6.63
CA PRO A 263 -9.81 2.55 -5.96
C PRO A 263 -8.29 2.77 -6.16
N LYS A 264 -7.43 2.12 -5.34
CA LYS A 264 -5.98 2.44 -5.24
C LYS A 264 -5.13 1.71 -6.28
N ASP A 265 -5.67 0.66 -6.89
CA ASP A 265 -4.94 -0.25 -7.76
C ASP A 265 -5.66 -0.38 -9.12
N PRO A 266 -5.00 -0.93 -10.16
CA PRO A 266 -5.71 -1.42 -11.34
C PRO A 266 -6.79 -2.39 -10.85
N THR A 267 -8.01 -1.89 -10.75
CA THR A 267 -9.11 -2.67 -10.20
C THR A 267 -9.81 -3.27 -11.39
N TYR A 268 -9.70 -4.58 -11.51
CA TYR A 268 -10.46 -5.30 -12.51
C TYR A 268 -11.90 -5.37 -12.00
N LEU A 269 -12.83 -4.89 -12.82
CA LEU A 269 -14.26 -5.03 -12.57
C LEU A 269 -14.79 -6.16 -13.44
N ARG A 270 -15.47 -7.12 -12.81
CA ARG A 270 -16.12 -8.23 -13.50
C ARG A 270 -17.61 -7.97 -13.59
N ILE A 271 -18.06 -7.28 -14.64
CA ILE A 271 -19.48 -6.95 -14.83
C ILE A 271 -20.03 -7.82 -15.96
N ALA A 272 -21.18 -8.45 -15.75
CA ALA A 272 -21.82 -9.33 -16.74
C ALA A 272 -20.87 -10.42 -17.32
N GLY A 273 -20.02 -11.00 -16.45
CA GLY A 273 -19.07 -12.04 -16.82
C GLY A 273 -17.75 -11.56 -17.44
N VAL A 274 -17.63 -10.28 -17.80
CA VAL A 274 -16.47 -9.70 -18.48
C VAL A 274 -15.57 -9.00 -17.47
N THR A 275 -14.29 -9.38 -17.44
CA THR A 275 -13.31 -8.81 -16.51
C THR A 275 -12.39 -7.85 -17.25
N MET A 276 -12.46 -6.56 -16.90
CA MET A 276 -11.65 -5.51 -17.54
C MET A 276 -11.13 -4.52 -16.51
N LEU A 277 -10.07 -3.80 -16.86
CA LEU A 277 -9.54 -2.75 -15.99
C LEU A 277 -10.57 -1.62 -15.86
N PHE A 278 -10.62 -1.02 -14.68
CA PHE A 278 -11.45 0.15 -14.39
C PHE A 278 -11.35 1.26 -15.45
N LYS A 279 -10.13 1.55 -15.94
CA LYS A 279 -9.91 2.55 -17.00
C LYS A 279 -10.41 2.10 -18.37
N GLU A 280 -10.37 0.80 -18.65
CA GLU A 280 -10.90 0.25 -19.90
C GLU A 280 -12.41 0.35 -19.91
N TRP A 281 -13.08 0.03 -18.79
CA TRP A 281 -14.52 0.26 -18.62
C TRP A 281 -14.90 1.73 -18.83
N GLN A 282 -14.10 2.64 -18.28
CA GLN A 282 -14.31 4.09 -18.47
C GLN A 282 -14.26 4.49 -19.94
N GLN A 283 -13.25 4.02 -20.66
CA GLN A 283 -13.05 4.33 -22.07
C GLN A 283 -14.11 3.66 -22.96
N GLU A 284 -14.44 2.40 -22.69
CA GLU A 284 -15.40 1.63 -23.49
C GLU A 284 -16.81 2.19 -23.34
N LEU A 285 -17.25 2.48 -22.11
CA LEU A 285 -18.60 3.00 -21.86
C LEU A 285 -18.73 4.52 -22.06
N GLY A 286 -17.62 5.24 -22.24
CA GLY A 286 -17.62 6.70 -22.33
C GLY A 286 -18.05 7.39 -21.03
N TYR A 287 -17.91 6.71 -19.88
CA TYR A 287 -18.34 7.22 -18.59
C TYR A 287 -17.39 8.30 -18.07
N SER A 288 -17.97 9.35 -17.48
CA SER A 288 -17.24 10.34 -16.69
C SER A 288 -16.59 9.71 -15.45
N ASP A 289 -15.63 10.42 -14.84
CA ASP A 289 -14.99 10.00 -13.58
C ASP A 289 -16.04 9.73 -12.48
N LYS A 290 -17.11 10.52 -12.46
CA LYS A 290 -18.22 10.37 -11.52
C LYS A 290 -18.99 9.07 -11.76
N GLU A 291 -19.48 8.87 -12.98
CA GLU A 291 -20.26 7.68 -13.36
C GLU A 291 -19.46 6.40 -13.11
N MET A 292 -18.15 6.44 -13.35
CA MET A 292 -17.26 5.32 -13.05
C MET A 292 -17.10 5.04 -11.56
N VAL A 293 -16.99 6.08 -10.72
CA VAL A 293 -16.98 5.91 -9.26
C VAL A 293 -18.32 5.33 -8.78
N GLU A 294 -19.43 5.84 -9.29
CA GLU A 294 -20.77 5.35 -8.94
C GLU A 294 -20.95 3.89 -9.36
N LEU A 295 -20.56 3.53 -10.58
CA LEU A 295 -20.58 2.15 -11.09
C LEU A 295 -19.76 1.21 -10.20
N TYR A 296 -18.55 1.62 -9.83
CA TYR A 296 -17.69 0.82 -8.95
C TYR A 296 -18.32 0.56 -7.59
N TRP A 297 -18.89 1.59 -6.97
CA TRP A 297 -19.51 1.44 -5.65
C TRP A 297 -20.89 0.76 -5.69
N LYS A 298 -21.60 0.83 -6.82
CA LYS A 298 -22.75 -0.05 -7.08
C LYS A 298 -22.31 -1.51 -7.17
N TYR A 299 -21.26 -1.79 -7.96
CA TYR A 299 -20.68 -3.13 -8.08
C TYR A 299 -20.28 -3.73 -6.72
N GLN A 300 -19.61 -2.95 -5.86
CA GLN A 300 -19.22 -3.40 -4.52
C GLN A 300 -20.41 -3.69 -3.59
N ARG A 301 -21.56 -3.04 -3.81
CA ARG A 301 -22.81 -3.29 -3.07
C ARG A 301 -23.63 -4.44 -3.65
N GLY A 302 -23.23 -4.98 -4.80
CA GLY A 302 -23.99 -5.93 -5.61
C GLY A 302 -24.89 -5.19 -6.59
N LEU A 303 -24.58 -5.29 -7.89
CA LEU A 303 -25.47 -4.81 -8.94
C LEU A 303 -26.73 -5.66 -9.01
N THR A 304 -27.85 -5.03 -9.35
CA THR A 304 -29.06 -5.79 -9.69
C THR A 304 -28.90 -6.43 -11.08
N LYS A 305 -29.67 -7.49 -11.35
CA LYS A 305 -29.67 -8.14 -12.67
C LYS A 305 -30.05 -7.16 -13.80
N GLU A 306 -30.95 -6.22 -13.51
CA GLU A 306 -31.38 -5.19 -14.46
C GLU A 306 -30.23 -4.22 -14.79
N GLU A 307 -29.47 -3.78 -13.78
CA GLU A 307 -28.30 -2.92 -14.00
C GLU A 307 -27.20 -3.66 -14.79
N GLU A 308 -26.97 -4.94 -14.50
CA GLU A 308 -26.03 -5.76 -15.29
C GLU A 308 -26.49 -5.89 -16.75
N GLN A 309 -27.78 -6.10 -16.99
CA GLN A 309 -28.35 -6.18 -18.34
C GLN A 309 -28.25 -4.85 -19.09
N GLU A 310 -28.47 -3.72 -18.42
CA GLU A 310 -28.35 -2.39 -19.02
C GLU A 310 -26.91 -2.09 -19.42
N ILE A 311 -25.93 -2.38 -18.56
CA ILE A 311 -24.50 -2.25 -18.89
C ILE A 311 -24.14 -3.14 -20.09
N GLN A 312 -24.67 -4.37 -20.11
CA GLN A 312 -24.47 -5.29 -21.23
C GLN A 312 -25.09 -4.77 -22.53
N LYS A 313 -26.27 -4.12 -22.46
CA LYS A 313 -26.96 -3.51 -23.61
C LYS A 313 -26.19 -2.31 -24.15
N GLN A 314 -25.73 -1.40 -23.27
CA GLN A 314 -24.89 -0.27 -23.64
C GLN A 314 -23.61 -0.72 -24.34
N ARG A 315 -22.97 -1.77 -23.80
CA ARG A 315 -21.80 -2.37 -24.43
C ARG A 315 -22.10 -2.96 -25.81
N LYS A 316 -23.20 -3.71 -25.98
CA LYS A 316 -23.58 -4.27 -27.29
C LYS A 316 -23.78 -3.18 -28.36
N HIS A 317 -24.38 -2.05 -28.01
CA HIS A 317 -24.55 -0.94 -28.94
C HIS A 317 -23.22 -0.39 -29.47
N LEU A 318 -22.18 -0.35 -28.62
CA LEU A 318 -20.85 0.11 -29.02
C LEU A 318 -20.16 -0.83 -30.02
N TYR A 319 -20.40 -2.15 -29.95
CA TYR A 319 -19.81 -3.11 -30.90
C TYR A 319 -20.59 -3.24 -32.21
N ILE A 320 -21.91 -2.98 -32.23
CA ILE A 320 -22.71 -3.05 -33.48
C ILE A 320 -22.31 -1.95 -34.48
N GLY A 321 -21.69 -0.86 -34.02
CA GLY A 321 -21.15 0.20 -34.86
C GLY A 321 -19.79 -0.11 -35.50
N VAL A 322 -19.09 -1.15 -35.06
CA VAL A 322 -17.80 -1.59 -35.64
C VAL A 322 -18.09 -2.78 -36.57
N LYS A 323 -18.77 -2.52 -37.70
CA LYS A 323 -18.77 -3.49 -38.80
C LYS A 323 -17.31 -3.70 -39.21
N SER A 324 -16.83 -4.93 -39.09
CA SER A 324 -15.52 -5.34 -39.63
C SER A 324 -15.49 -4.99 -41.12
N PRO A 325 -14.42 -4.33 -41.62
CA PRO A 325 -14.20 -4.17 -43.05
C PRO A 325 -14.03 -5.52 -43.75
#